data_AF-I1L0J4-F1
#
_entry.id   AF-I1L0J4-F1
#
_cell.length_a   1.000
_cell.length_b   1.000
_cell.length_c   1.000
_cell.angle_alpha   90.00
_cell.angle_beta   90.00
_cell.angle_gamma   90.00
#
_symmetry.space_group_name_H-M   'P 1'
#
loop_
_entity.id
_entity.type
_entity.pdbx_description
1 polymer ?
#
loop_
_entity_poly.entity_id
_entity_poly.type
_entity_poly.pdbx_seq_one_letter_code
_entity_poly.pdbx_strand_id
1 'polypeptide(L)'
;MLVFQNQWLCLPLTHSLFSKLLPRTKHAATVLSPRLCPVWCHSVARATTLPTSPGGAEQVVDSSFDAPKVKLLKQKMELLGINLEKSCLPGKYHNLFCPKCKGGQLKERSLSFHIISDCEFAMWRCFRAQCGWAGQVSADDKELYSGVCTNANLYRQLAEESLGLEPLGPEVVAYFGERLISEKTLSRNAVRQLSNNKTVIAFTYKQNGLLVGCKYRTMEKRFWQGKGADKILYGIDDISQASEIIIVEGEIDKLSLEEAGFQNCVSVPVGAPEKVSSKDLPPIEKDTAFRYLWNCKEYLDKAVRIILATDNDPPGQALAEELARRLGRERCWRVLWPKKDEFSSFKDANEVLKYMGADALKKLVENAEPYANAN
;
A
#
# COMPACT_ATOMS: atom_id res chain seq x y z
N MET A 1 -32.37 52.22 -9.79
CA MET A 1 -33.03 52.98 -8.70
C MET A 1 -32.19 52.84 -7.42
N LEU A 2 -32.57 53.49 -6.32
CA LEU A 2 -31.68 53.82 -5.19
C LEU A 2 -31.22 52.56 -4.40
N VAL A 3 -29.99 52.36 -3.88
CA VAL A 3 -28.89 53.21 -3.32
C VAL A 3 -28.96 53.34 -1.77
N PHE A 4 -27.77 53.40 -1.12
CA PHE A 4 -27.46 53.76 0.30
C PHE A 4 -27.52 52.66 1.41
N GLN A 5 -26.68 52.66 2.46
CA GLN A 5 -25.30 53.20 2.69
C GLN A 5 -24.64 52.59 3.96
N ASN A 6 -23.33 52.81 4.16
CA ASN A 6 -22.56 52.44 5.36
C ASN A 6 -22.80 53.37 6.58
N GLN A 7 -22.52 52.90 7.81
CA GLN A 7 -21.64 53.62 8.77
C GLN A 7 -20.96 52.68 9.82
N TRP A 8 -19.63 52.75 10.08
CA TRP A 8 -18.86 53.56 11.10
C TRP A 8 -19.36 53.28 12.56
N LEU A 9 -18.57 53.08 13.66
CA LEU A 9 -17.20 53.55 14.03
C LEU A 9 -16.56 52.87 15.28
N CYS A 10 -15.30 53.24 15.60
CA CYS A 10 -14.57 53.29 16.90
C CYS A 10 -13.59 52.17 17.38
N LEU A 11 -12.64 52.61 18.23
CA LEU A 11 -11.28 52.11 18.60
C LEU A 11 -10.85 52.80 19.95
N PRO A 12 -9.58 52.81 20.46
CA PRO A 12 -8.53 51.79 20.72
C PRO A 12 -7.87 51.91 22.15
N LEU A 13 -6.64 51.39 22.34
CA LEU A 13 -5.62 51.62 23.42
C LEU A 13 -5.69 50.69 24.67
N THR A 14 -4.61 50.34 25.40
CA THR A 14 -3.24 50.93 25.59
C THR A 14 -2.06 49.91 25.64
N HIS A 15 -0.81 50.45 25.61
CA HIS A 15 0.52 49.98 26.10
C HIS A 15 0.59 48.80 27.13
N SER A 16 1.70 48.07 27.40
CA SER A 16 3.17 48.31 27.34
C SER A 16 3.95 46.94 27.49
N LEU A 17 5.28 46.74 27.39
CA LEU A 17 6.48 47.45 26.83
C LEU A 17 7.73 46.50 26.85
N PHE A 18 8.89 47.01 26.38
CA PHE A 18 10.30 46.57 26.56
C PHE A 18 10.89 45.32 25.86
N SER A 19 12.07 45.57 25.27
CA SER A 19 12.96 44.66 24.53
C SER A 19 14.31 44.48 25.23
N LYS A 20 15.13 43.49 24.81
CA LYS A 20 16.58 43.67 24.44
C LYS A 20 17.36 42.40 24.06
N LEU A 21 18.23 42.57 23.05
CA LEU A 21 19.58 41.98 22.84
C LEU A 21 19.77 40.48 22.44
N LEU A 22 20.20 40.32 21.18
CA LEU A 22 21.11 39.31 20.58
C LEU A 22 22.57 39.89 20.57
N PRO A 23 23.64 39.25 20.03
CA PRO A 23 23.91 37.83 19.64
C PRO A 23 25.31 37.31 20.13
N ARG A 24 25.81 36.18 19.55
CA ARG A 24 27.22 35.68 19.49
C ARG A 24 27.78 35.04 20.80
N THR A 25 28.78 34.15 20.80
CA THR A 25 29.69 33.64 19.73
C THR A 25 30.16 32.18 19.96
N LYS A 26 30.50 31.47 18.86
CA LYS A 26 31.53 30.40 18.68
C LYS A 26 32.12 29.66 19.90
N HIS A 27 32.17 28.31 19.81
CA HIS A 27 33.38 27.45 19.77
C HIS A 27 32.94 25.97 19.60
N ALA A 28 33.79 24.97 19.28
CA ALA A 28 34.75 24.78 18.19
C ALA A 28 35.35 23.35 18.32
N ALA A 29 35.65 22.67 17.20
CA ALA A 29 36.46 21.43 17.11
C ALA A 29 35.92 20.13 17.77
N THR A 30 36.35 18.89 17.46
CA THR A 30 36.75 18.19 16.20
C THR A 30 36.67 16.65 16.48
N VAL A 31 36.93 15.82 15.46
CA VAL A 31 37.45 14.41 15.48
C VAL A 31 36.44 13.24 15.61
N LEU A 32 36.82 12.13 14.95
CA LEU A 32 36.39 10.72 15.10
C LEU A 32 35.15 10.18 14.34
N SER A 33 35.37 9.94 13.04
CA SER A 33 35.03 8.64 12.39
C SER A 33 36.03 7.55 12.89
N PRO A 34 35.79 6.22 12.78
CA PRO A 34 34.75 5.51 12.03
C PRO A 34 33.98 4.42 12.82
N ARG A 35 33.01 3.78 12.15
CA ARG A 35 32.60 2.39 12.45
C ARG A 35 32.52 1.54 11.17
N LEU A 36 33.67 1.02 10.77
CA LEU A 36 33.74 -0.21 9.96
C LEU A 36 33.15 -1.36 10.79
N CYS A 37 32.39 -2.25 10.16
CA CYS A 37 32.07 -3.57 10.73
C CYS A 37 33.00 -4.62 10.11
N PRO A 38 34.07 -5.03 10.81
CA PRO A 38 34.84 -6.20 10.40
C PRO A 38 34.09 -7.47 10.83
N VAL A 39 33.75 -8.33 9.87
CA VAL A 39 33.38 -9.73 10.15
C VAL A 39 34.40 -10.61 9.45
N TRP A 40 35.04 -11.49 10.22
CA TRP A 40 36.12 -12.35 9.73
C TRP A 40 35.59 -13.51 8.89
N CYS A 41 36.39 -13.95 7.92
CA CYS A 41 37.02 -15.28 8.05
C CYS A 41 38.30 -15.37 7.21
N HIS A 42 39.26 -16.13 7.72
CA HIS A 42 40.52 -16.43 7.03
C HIS A 42 40.37 -17.68 6.15
N SER A 43 41.08 -17.72 5.03
CA SER A 43 42.11 -18.74 4.85
C SER A 43 43.16 -18.30 3.84
N VAL A 44 44.42 -18.68 4.07
CA VAL A 44 45.57 -18.28 3.26
C VAL A 44 45.77 -19.28 2.13
N ALA A 45 45.87 -18.80 0.89
CA ALA A 45 46.38 -19.62 -0.20
C ALA A 45 47.89 -19.83 -0.04
N ARG A 46 48.32 -21.08 0.15
CA ARG A 46 49.75 -21.45 0.08
C ARG A 46 49.91 -22.73 -0.73
N ALA A 47 50.50 -22.60 -1.91
CA ALA A 47 50.77 -23.73 -2.79
C ALA A 47 52.00 -24.51 -2.31
N THR A 48 51.92 -25.84 -2.33
CA THR A 48 53.09 -26.73 -2.35
C THR A 48 52.67 -27.99 -3.10
N THR A 49 53.41 -28.36 -4.13
CA THR A 49 53.01 -29.35 -5.14
C THR A 49 53.97 -30.53 -5.21
N LEU A 50 53.44 -31.66 -5.74
CA LEU A 50 54.14 -32.87 -6.24
C LEU A 50 54.48 -33.95 -5.19
N PRO A 51 54.59 -35.24 -5.60
CA PRO A 51 53.63 -35.94 -6.47
C PRO A 51 53.42 -37.43 -6.11
N THR A 52 52.27 -38.02 -6.48
CA THR A 52 52.17 -39.34 -7.17
C THR A 52 50.71 -39.69 -7.53
N SER A 53 50.54 -40.51 -8.57
CA SER A 53 49.28 -41.10 -9.05
C SER A 53 49.41 -42.64 -9.05
N PRO A 54 48.35 -43.44 -9.33
CA PRO A 54 46.95 -43.11 -9.53
C PRO A 54 45.96 -43.92 -8.65
N GLY A 55 44.72 -43.44 -8.49
CA GLY A 55 43.59 -44.28 -8.07
C GLY A 55 42.39 -43.54 -7.47
N GLY A 56 41.18 -43.93 -7.86
CA GLY A 56 39.94 -43.62 -7.14
C GLY A 56 38.94 -42.68 -7.84
N ALA A 57 37.80 -43.26 -8.25
CA ALA A 57 36.47 -42.65 -8.41
C ALA A 57 36.32 -41.33 -9.20
N GLU A 58 35.73 -41.43 -10.39
CA GLU A 58 34.94 -40.34 -10.98
C GLU A 58 33.70 -40.07 -10.13
N GLN A 59 33.45 -38.82 -9.72
CA GLN A 59 32.16 -38.41 -9.17
C GLN A 59 31.26 -37.87 -10.28
N VAL A 60 30.23 -38.65 -10.62
CA VAL A 60 29.16 -38.21 -11.54
C VAL A 60 28.34 -37.12 -10.86
N VAL A 61 28.37 -35.91 -11.41
CA VAL A 61 27.44 -34.83 -11.03
C VAL A 61 26.14 -35.04 -11.81
N ASP A 62 25.13 -35.60 -11.14
CA ASP A 62 23.78 -35.69 -11.68
C ASP A 62 23.26 -34.28 -12.03
N SER A 63 22.73 -34.12 -13.24
CA SER A 63 22.29 -32.83 -13.79
C SER A 63 20.78 -32.75 -14.02
N SER A 64 20.02 -33.58 -13.33
CA SER A 64 18.55 -33.60 -13.31
C SER A 64 17.93 -32.49 -12.44
N PHE A 65 18.11 -31.22 -12.84
CA PHE A 65 17.39 -30.10 -12.20
C PHE A 65 15.86 -30.27 -12.26
N ASP A 66 15.16 -29.94 -11.17
CA ASP A 66 13.70 -29.95 -11.09
C ASP A 66 13.09 -28.86 -11.99
N ALA A 67 12.88 -29.22 -13.26
CA ALA A 67 12.36 -28.32 -14.28
C ALA A 67 10.97 -27.73 -13.92
N PRO A 68 10.02 -28.46 -13.31
CA PRO A 68 8.82 -27.89 -12.71
C PRO A 68 9.10 -26.76 -11.71
N LYS A 69 9.94 -26.97 -10.70
CA LYS A 69 10.26 -25.94 -9.70
C LYS A 69 11.00 -24.74 -10.30
N VAL A 70 11.98 -24.98 -11.18
CA VAL A 70 12.70 -23.90 -11.88
C VAL A 70 11.75 -23.09 -12.76
N LYS A 71 10.76 -23.72 -13.42
CA LYS A 71 9.73 -23.02 -14.19
C LYS A 71 8.83 -22.18 -13.28
N LEU A 72 8.35 -22.73 -12.17
CA LEU A 72 7.49 -22.03 -11.21
C LEU A 72 8.21 -20.83 -10.58
N LEU A 73 9.48 -20.99 -10.17
CA LEU A 73 10.31 -19.89 -9.71
C LEU A 73 10.50 -18.81 -10.79
N LYS A 74 10.72 -19.18 -12.05
CA LYS A 74 10.83 -18.22 -13.15
C LYS A 74 9.54 -17.42 -13.36
N GLN A 75 8.39 -18.08 -13.36
CA GLN A 75 7.08 -17.41 -13.43
C GLN A 75 6.85 -16.46 -12.23
N LYS A 76 7.17 -16.90 -11.01
CA LYS A 76 7.10 -16.05 -9.80
C LYS A 76 8.04 -14.83 -9.87
N MET A 77 9.15 -14.90 -10.63
CA MET A 77 10.08 -13.77 -10.84
C MET A 77 9.67 -12.82 -11.97
N GLU A 78 9.09 -13.32 -13.05
CA GLU A 78 8.48 -12.50 -14.11
C GLU A 78 7.39 -11.59 -13.55
N LEU A 79 6.57 -12.08 -12.61
CA LEU A 79 5.55 -11.30 -11.89
C LEU A 79 6.13 -10.17 -11.02
N LEU A 80 7.40 -10.25 -10.60
CA LEU A 80 8.11 -9.17 -9.90
C LEU A 80 8.85 -8.22 -10.87
N GLY A 81 8.71 -8.40 -12.18
CA GLY A 81 9.44 -7.68 -13.22
C GLY A 81 10.92 -8.08 -13.33
N ILE A 82 11.33 -9.20 -12.73
CA ILE A 82 12.67 -9.77 -12.86
C ILE A 82 12.68 -10.67 -14.10
N ASN A 83 12.96 -10.08 -15.26
CA ASN A 83 13.08 -10.82 -16.52
C ASN A 83 14.33 -11.72 -16.49
N LEU A 84 14.11 -13.04 -16.38
CA LEU A 84 15.17 -14.04 -16.35
C LEU A 84 15.46 -14.56 -17.75
N GLU A 85 16.61 -14.14 -18.32
CA GLU A 85 17.13 -14.71 -19.56
C GLU A 85 17.29 -16.24 -19.44
N LYS A 86 17.25 -16.97 -20.58
CA LYS A 86 17.36 -18.45 -20.62
C LYS A 86 18.61 -19.00 -19.89
N SER A 87 19.65 -18.17 -19.77
CA SER A 87 20.91 -18.38 -19.05
C SER A 87 20.79 -18.47 -17.52
N CYS A 88 19.64 -18.14 -16.92
CA CYS A 88 19.44 -18.19 -15.47
C CYS A 88 19.37 -19.65 -14.97
N LEU A 89 20.52 -20.17 -14.55
CA LEU A 89 20.74 -21.49 -13.96
C LEU A 89 20.67 -21.47 -12.42
N PRO A 90 20.16 -22.53 -11.77
CA PRO A 90 20.34 -22.77 -10.34
C PRO A 90 21.81 -22.89 -9.91
N GLY A 91 22.07 -22.64 -8.62
CA GLY A 91 23.40 -22.69 -8.01
C GLY A 91 24.35 -21.58 -8.47
N LYS A 92 23.86 -20.54 -9.18
CA LYS A 92 24.66 -19.43 -9.71
C LYS A 92 23.99 -18.09 -9.44
N TYR A 93 24.80 -17.11 -9.01
CA TYR A 93 24.38 -15.72 -8.87
C TYR A 93 24.40 -15.03 -10.23
N HIS A 94 23.33 -14.29 -10.54
CA HIS A 94 23.13 -13.54 -11.77
C HIS A 94 23.01 -12.05 -11.45
N ASN A 95 23.71 -11.19 -12.19
CA ASN A 95 23.64 -9.74 -12.04
C ASN A 95 22.73 -9.15 -13.12
N LEU A 96 21.59 -8.61 -12.68
CA LEU A 96 20.44 -8.20 -13.47
C LEU A 96 20.12 -6.72 -13.25
N PHE A 97 19.26 -6.16 -14.11
CA PHE A 97 18.65 -4.86 -13.85
C PHE A 97 17.59 -4.97 -12.74
N CYS A 98 17.64 -4.08 -11.76
CA CYS A 98 16.62 -4.01 -10.72
C CYS A 98 15.34 -3.34 -11.28
N PRO A 99 14.16 -3.99 -11.28
CA PRO A 99 12.93 -3.40 -11.81
C PRO A 99 12.48 -2.16 -11.01
N LYS A 100 12.60 -2.18 -9.68
CA LYS A 100 12.21 -1.06 -8.80
C LYS A 100 13.01 0.23 -9.06
N CYS A 101 14.33 0.17 -9.30
CA CYS A 101 15.16 1.38 -9.53
C CYS A 101 15.68 1.56 -10.96
N LYS A 102 15.42 0.61 -11.86
CA LYS A 102 15.83 0.62 -13.29
C LYS A 102 17.34 0.84 -13.51
N GLY A 103 18.16 0.44 -12.53
CA GLY A 103 19.61 0.63 -12.52
C GLY A 103 20.10 2.02 -12.08
N GLY A 104 19.19 2.93 -11.72
CA GLY A 104 19.48 4.32 -11.37
C GLY A 104 20.04 5.15 -12.53
N GLN A 105 20.62 6.31 -12.21
CA GLN A 105 21.18 7.24 -13.22
C GLN A 105 22.23 6.58 -14.14
N LEU A 106 23.05 5.67 -13.58
CA LEU A 106 24.09 4.96 -14.33
C LEU A 106 23.58 3.76 -15.13
N LYS A 107 22.29 3.40 -15.02
CA LYS A 107 21.68 2.21 -15.66
C LYS A 107 22.50 0.93 -15.42
N GLU A 108 22.83 0.66 -14.16
CA GLU A 108 23.70 -0.47 -13.79
C GLU A 108 22.90 -1.76 -13.48
N ARG A 109 23.51 -2.93 -13.74
CA ARG A 109 22.99 -4.25 -13.31
C ARG A 109 23.20 -4.46 -11.80
N SER A 110 22.39 -3.75 -11.01
CA SER A 110 22.49 -3.65 -9.53
C SER A 110 21.74 -4.72 -8.75
N LEU A 111 20.93 -5.56 -9.41
CA LEU A 111 20.17 -6.65 -8.77
C LEU A 111 21.00 -7.94 -8.84
N SER A 112 21.47 -8.44 -7.70
CA SER A 112 21.94 -9.81 -7.63
C SER A 112 20.76 -10.74 -7.40
N PHE A 113 20.69 -11.85 -8.14
CA PHE A 113 19.63 -12.85 -8.12
C PHE A 113 20.22 -14.27 -8.08
N HIS A 114 19.62 -15.17 -7.32
CA HIS A 114 20.09 -16.55 -7.17
C HIS A 114 18.91 -17.52 -6.99
N ILE A 115 18.89 -18.59 -7.78
CA ILE A 115 18.08 -19.80 -7.49
C ILE A 115 19.05 -20.80 -6.85
N ILE A 116 18.72 -21.37 -5.69
CA ILE A 116 19.60 -22.35 -5.02
C ILE A 116 19.58 -23.69 -5.78
N SER A 117 20.64 -24.48 -5.65
CA SER A 117 20.86 -25.71 -6.41
C SER A 117 19.75 -26.76 -6.25
N ASP A 118 19.09 -26.80 -5.10
CA ASP A 118 17.92 -27.65 -4.80
C ASP A 118 16.63 -27.22 -5.54
N CYS A 119 16.63 -26.02 -6.13
CA CYS A 119 15.48 -25.37 -6.75
C CYS A 119 14.30 -25.12 -5.78
N GLU A 120 14.51 -25.18 -4.47
CA GLU A 120 13.48 -24.94 -3.45
C GLU A 120 13.16 -23.45 -3.30
N PHE A 121 14.16 -22.58 -3.44
CA PHE A 121 13.95 -21.13 -3.34
C PHE A 121 14.87 -20.30 -4.23
N ALA A 122 14.36 -19.11 -4.57
CA ALA A 122 15.11 -18.05 -5.22
C ALA A 122 15.13 -16.79 -4.36
N MET A 123 16.20 -16.00 -4.46
CA MET A 123 16.43 -14.80 -3.68
C MET A 123 17.03 -13.68 -4.53
N TRP A 124 16.80 -12.43 -4.12
CA TRP A 124 17.38 -11.26 -4.78
C TRP A 124 17.75 -10.16 -3.78
N ARG A 125 18.72 -9.32 -4.16
CA ARG A 125 19.06 -8.07 -3.48
C ARG A 125 19.61 -7.03 -4.46
N CYS A 126 19.03 -5.84 -4.44
CA CYS A 126 19.57 -4.67 -5.13
C CYS A 126 20.62 -4.00 -4.25
N PHE A 127 21.88 -4.00 -4.72
CA PHE A 127 23.02 -3.44 -3.98
C PHE A 127 23.16 -1.92 -4.09
N ARG A 128 22.31 -1.25 -4.89
CA ARG A 128 22.24 0.22 -4.91
C ARG A 128 21.63 0.71 -3.59
N ALA A 129 22.41 1.45 -2.80
CA ALA A 129 22.06 1.87 -1.44
C ALA A 129 20.73 2.63 -1.31
N GLN A 130 20.36 3.43 -2.32
CA GLN A 130 19.06 4.14 -2.37
C GLN A 130 17.86 3.26 -2.73
N CYS A 131 18.08 2.00 -3.11
CA CYS A 131 17.03 1.06 -3.51
C CYS A 131 16.86 -0.06 -2.49
N GLY A 132 17.94 -0.78 -2.17
CA GLY A 132 17.96 -1.87 -1.18
C GLY A 132 17.05 -3.08 -1.45
N TRP A 133 16.18 -3.02 -2.47
CA TRP A 133 15.08 -3.96 -2.71
C TRP A 133 15.57 -5.41 -2.79
N ALA A 134 15.05 -6.23 -1.89
CA ALA A 134 15.46 -7.61 -1.70
C ALA A 134 14.24 -8.47 -1.39
N GLY A 135 14.40 -9.78 -1.45
CA GLY A 135 13.35 -10.72 -1.08
C GLY A 135 13.75 -12.15 -1.41
N GLN A 136 12.83 -13.06 -1.12
CA GLN A 136 12.96 -14.48 -1.45
C GLN A 136 11.60 -15.07 -1.81
N VAL A 137 11.61 -16.18 -2.53
CA VAL A 137 10.43 -16.92 -2.99
C VAL A 137 10.70 -18.42 -2.91
N SER A 138 9.75 -19.19 -2.40
CA SER A 138 9.78 -20.64 -2.46
C SER A 138 9.12 -21.17 -3.74
N ALA A 139 9.58 -22.32 -4.23
CA ALA A 139 8.89 -23.08 -5.25
C ALA A 139 7.56 -23.59 -4.69
N ASP A 140 7.59 -24.33 -3.57
CA ASP A 140 6.43 -24.77 -2.82
C ASP A 140 5.67 -23.61 -2.14
N ASP A 141 4.34 -23.61 -2.20
CA ASP A 141 3.48 -22.56 -1.60
C ASP A 141 3.24 -22.74 -0.07
N LYS A 142 4.14 -23.46 0.61
CA LYS A 142 4.13 -23.70 2.06
C LYS A 142 5.10 -22.73 2.75
N GLU A 143 4.56 -21.76 3.48
CA GLU A 143 5.32 -20.76 4.22
C GLU A 143 6.22 -21.39 5.30
N LEU A 144 7.54 -21.30 5.13
CA LEU A 144 8.49 -21.62 6.19
C LEU A 144 8.84 -20.34 6.98
N TYR A 145 8.13 -20.13 8.10
CA TYR A 145 8.35 -18.98 8.99
C TYR A 145 9.63 -19.11 9.83
N SER A 146 10.77 -18.69 9.28
CA SER A 146 12.00 -18.39 10.03
C SER A 146 12.67 -17.15 9.43
N GLY A 147 12.70 -16.03 10.16
CA GLY A 147 12.83 -14.71 9.54
C GLY A 147 14.21 -14.06 9.58
N VAL A 148 14.46 -13.22 8.56
CA VAL A 148 15.33 -12.03 8.64
C VAL A 148 14.56 -10.87 7.99
N CYS A 149 14.58 -9.69 8.62
CA CYS A 149 13.76 -8.56 8.19
C CYS A 149 14.34 -7.81 6.97
N THR A 150 13.55 -7.63 5.90
CA THR A 150 13.38 -6.35 5.15
C THR A 150 12.29 -6.49 4.07
N ASN A 151 11.13 -5.87 4.28
CA ASN A 151 10.11 -5.43 3.31
C ASN A 151 10.06 -6.12 1.91
N ALA A 152 9.61 -7.38 1.88
CA ALA A 152 9.05 -8.00 0.68
C ALA A 152 8.10 -9.14 1.10
N ASN A 153 6.87 -8.80 1.46
CA ASN A 153 5.85 -9.82 1.75
C ASN A 153 5.46 -10.47 0.42
N LEU A 154 5.81 -11.75 0.29
CA LEU A 154 5.57 -12.55 -0.90
C LEU A 154 4.07 -12.88 -0.97
N TYR A 155 3.33 -12.15 -1.79
CA TYR A 155 1.90 -12.41 -1.97
C TYR A 155 1.66 -13.83 -2.50
N ARG A 156 0.83 -14.58 -1.78
CA ARG A 156 0.06 -15.68 -2.38
C ARG A 156 -0.76 -15.08 -3.53
N GLN A 157 -0.37 -15.37 -4.76
CA GLN A 157 -1.18 -15.01 -5.92
C GLN A 157 -2.47 -15.83 -5.86
N LEU A 158 -3.57 -15.17 -5.51
CA LEU A 158 -4.89 -15.77 -5.60
C LEU A 158 -5.31 -15.74 -7.07
N ALA A 159 -5.93 -16.83 -7.54
CA ALA A 159 -6.57 -16.85 -8.85
C ALA A 159 -8.04 -16.40 -8.66
N GLU A 160 -8.65 -15.73 -9.65
CA GLU A 160 -10.09 -15.42 -9.55
C GLU A 160 -10.90 -16.74 -9.54
N GLU A 161 -10.39 -17.74 -10.26
CA GLU A 161 -10.88 -19.12 -10.34
C GLU A 161 -10.78 -19.87 -9.00
N SER A 162 -9.67 -19.75 -8.26
CA SER A 162 -9.49 -20.49 -6.99
C SER A 162 -10.28 -19.88 -5.83
N LEU A 163 -10.77 -18.65 -5.99
CA LEU A 163 -11.76 -18.02 -5.10
C LEU A 163 -13.21 -18.22 -5.57
N GLY A 164 -13.44 -18.87 -6.71
CA GLY A 164 -14.78 -19.06 -7.27
C GLY A 164 -15.46 -17.75 -7.70
N LEU A 165 -14.69 -16.77 -8.17
CA LEU A 165 -15.22 -15.47 -8.59
C LEU A 165 -15.74 -15.52 -10.02
N GLU A 166 -16.89 -14.89 -10.26
CA GLU A 166 -17.47 -14.69 -11.59
C GLU A 166 -17.88 -13.22 -11.82
N PRO A 167 -18.12 -12.79 -13.08
CA PRO A 167 -18.71 -11.50 -13.39
C PRO A 167 -20.08 -11.29 -12.73
N LEU A 168 -20.49 -10.03 -12.59
CA LEU A 168 -21.73 -9.67 -11.90
C LEU A 168 -22.97 -10.11 -12.69
N GLY A 169 -23.92 -10.72 -11.99
CA GLY A 169 -25.25 -11.02 -12.49
C GLY A 169 -26.20 -9.83 -12.37
N PRO A 170 -27.37 -9.88 -13.05
CA PRO A 170 -28.29 -8.74 -13.15
C PRO A 170 -28.82 -8.25 -11.80
N GLU A 171 -28.97 -9.13 -10.81
CA GLU A 171 -29.39 -8.79 -9.44
C GLU A 171 -28.35 -7.90 -8.72
N VAL A 172 -27.06 -8.25 -8.80
CA VAL A 172 -25.98 -7.46 -8.21
C VAL A 172 -25.74 -6.17 -8.97
N VAL A 173 -25.85 -6.19 -10.31
CA VAL A 173 -25.83 -4.99 -11.14
C VAL A 173 -26.97 -4.04 -10.76
N ALA A 174 -28.20 -4.53 -10.58
CA ALA A 174 -29.34 -3.72 -10.15
C ALA A 174 -29.12 -3.09 -8.77
N TYR A 175 -28.58 -3.85 -7.79
CA TYR A 175 -28.19 -3.34 -6.47
C TYR A 175 -27.17 -2.20 -6.57
N PHE A 176 -26.21 -2.24 -7.50
CA PHE A 176 -25.30 -1.10 -7.71
C PHE A 176 -25.95 0.05 -8.50
N GLY A 177 -26.89 -0.24 -9.41
CA GLY A 177 -27.71 0.75 -10.09
C GLY A 177 -28.58 1.59 -9.13
N GLU A 178 -29.19 0.97 -8.10
CA GLU A 178 -29.86 1.67 -6.99
C GLU A 178 -28.94 2.66 -6.26
N ARG A 179 -27.63 2.50 -6.39
CA ARG A 179 -26.58 3.27 -5.71
C ARG A 179 -25.86 4.22 -6.67
N LEU A 180 -26.38 4.37 -7.90
CA LEU A 180 -25.85 5.16 -9.01
C LEU A 180 -24.40 4.80 -9.40
N ILE A 181 -24.00 3.54 -9.17
CA ILE A 181 -22.70 3.01 -9.57
C ILE A 181 -22.86 2.20 -10.86
N SER A 182 -22.11 2.57 -11.89
CA SER A 182 -22.20 1.99 -13.23
C SER A 182 -21.42 0.69 -13.39
N GLU A 183 -21.87 -0.18 -14.31
CA GLU A 183 -21.15 -1.41 -14.68
C GLU A 183 -19.70 -1.15 -15.14
N LYS A 184 -19.43 0.02 -15.74
CA LYS A 184 -18.10 0.47 -16.12
C LYS A 184 -17.19 0.60 -14.90
N THR A 185 -17.65 1.27 -13.85
CA THR A 185 -16.92 1.48 -12.59
C THR A 185 -16.74 0.16 -11.83
N LEU A 186 -17.78 -0.68 -11.78
CA LEU A 186 -17.71 -2.03 -11.20
C LEU A 186 -16.66 -2.91 -11.91
N SER A 187 -16.64 -2.87 -13.24
CA SER A 187 -15.68 -3.60 -14.06
C SER A 187 -14.25 -3.10 -13.87
N ARG A 188 -14.02 -1.77 -13.89
CA ARG A 188 -12.69 -1.17 -13.68
C ARG A 188 -12.12 -1.50 -12.30
N ASN A 189 -12.95 -1.47 -11.26
CA ASN A 189 -12.59 -1.79 -9.88
C ASN A 189 -12.61 -3.31 -9.58
N ALA A 190 -12.78 -4.13 -10.63
CA ALA A 190 -12.80 -5.59 -10.58
C ALA A 190 -13.76 -6.16 -9.52
N VAL A 191 -14.93 -5.55 -9.35
CA VAL A 191 -16.00 -6.10 -8.52
C VAL A 191 -16.49 -7.41 -9.18
N ARG A 192 -16.76 -8.42 -8.34
CA ARG A 192 -17.15 -9.78 -8.71
C ARG A 192 -18.29 -10.25 -7.82
N GLN A 193 -18.80 -11.45 -8.11
CA GLN A 193 -19.65 -12.21 -7.18
C GLN A 193 -19.12 -13.64 -7.02
N LEU A 194 -19.60 -14.36 -6.01
CA LEU A 194 -19.30 -15.79 -5.86
C LEU A 194 -20.16 -16.63 -6.82
N SER A 195 -19.53 -17.53 -7.57
CA SER A 195 -20.22 -18.43 -8.49
C SER A 195 -21.14 -19.44 -7.79
N ASN A 196 -20.80 -19.83 -6.56
CA ASN A 196 -21.62 -20.70 -5.72
C ASN A 196 -22.71 -19.96 -4.90
N ASN A 197 -22.68 -18.62 -4.86
CA ASN A 197 -23.72 -17.81 -4.21
C ASN A 197 -23.76 -16.40 -4.83
N LYS A 198 -24.59 -16.25 -5.86
CA LYS A 198 -24.60 -15.08 -6.76
C LYS A 198 -25.08 -13.78 -6.12
N THR A 199 -25.62 -13.81 -4.89
CA THR A 199 -25.97 -12.60 -4.11
C THR A 199 -24.83 -12.09 -3.22
N VAL A 200 -23.68 -12.78 -3.21
CA VAL A 200 -22.47 -12.35 -2.49
C VAL A 200 -21.59 -11.51 -3.40
N ILE A 201 -21.49 -10.22 -3.09
CA ILE A 201 -20.57 -9.27 -3.69
C ILE A 201 -19.15 -9.57 -3.20
N ALA A 202 -18.18 -9.55 -4.12
CA ALA A 202 -16.77 -9.80 -3.87
C ALA A 202 -15.92 -8.62 -4.38
N PHE A 203 -15.28 -7.91 -3.44
CA PHE A 203 -14.36 -6.81 -3.73
C PHE A 203 -12.93 -7.36 -3.80
N THR A 204 -12.30 -7.31 -4.98
CA THR A 204 -10.95 -7.84 -5.20
C THR A 204 -9.87 -6.82 -4.83
N TYR A 205 -9.04 -7.12 -3.84
CA TYR A 205 -7.86 -6.32 -3.53
C TYR A 205 -6.75 -6.75 -4.48
N LYS A 206 -6.31 -5.81 -5.31
CA LYS A 206 -5.24 -6.03 -6.29
C LYS A 206 -4.07 -5.10 -6.01
N GLN A 207 -2.85 -5.60 -6.22
CA GLN A 207 -1.63 -4.79 -6.19
C GLN A 207 -0.75 -5.15 -7.40
N ASN A 208 -0.28 -4.13 -8.12
CA ASN A 208 0.36 -4.24 -9.44
C ASN A 208 -0.49 -5.10 -10.41
N GLY A 209 -1.82 -5.01 -10.33
CA GLY A 209 -2.78 -5.81 -11.07
C GLY A 209 -3.00 -7.25 -10.57
N LEU A 210 -2.14 -7.77 -9.68
CA LEU A 210 -2.24 -9.12 -9.13
C LEU A 210 -3.26 -9.19 -7.99
N LEU A 211 -4.06 -10.24 -7.94
CA LEU A 211 -5.04 -10.46 -6.87
C LEU A 211 -4.34 -10.92 -5.58
N VAL A 212 -4.38 -10.07 -4.55
CA VAL A 212 -3.72 -10.30 -3.26
C VAL A 212 -4.71 -10.61 -2.12
N GLY A 213 -6.00 -10.30 -2.30
CA GLY A 213 -7.04 -10.61 -1.32
C GLY A 213 -8.45 -10.37 -1.84
N CYS A 214 -9.46 -10.84 -1.11
CA CYS A 214 -10.87 -10.53 -1.40
C CYS A 214 -11.68 -10.35 -0.12
N LYS A 215 -12.54 -9.31 -0.10
CA LYS A 215 -13.53 -9.02 0.94
C LYS A 215 -14.91 -9.25 0.34
N TYR A 216 -15.74 -10.00 1.06
CA TYR A 216 -17.05 -10.45 0.62
C TYR A 216 -18.14 -9.74 1.43
N ARG A 217 -19.29 -9.52 0.80
CA ARG A 217 -20.46 -8.86 1.38
C ARG A 217 -21.76 -9.49 0.85
N THR A 218 -22.70 -9.83 1.74
CA THR A 218 -24.10 -10.08 1.31
C THR A 218 -24.89 -8.79 1.17
N MET A 219 -26.03 -8.86 0.47
CA MET A 219 -26.97 -7.73 0.36
C MET A 219 -27.42 -7.20 1.73
N GLU A 220 -27.61 -8.09 2.71
CA GLU A 220 -27.98 -7.78 4.11
C GLU A 220 -26.80 -7.27 4.96
N LYS A 221 -25.73 -6.78 4.31
CA LYS A 221 -24.55 -6.16 4.93
C LYS A 221 -23.74 -7.08 5.87
N ARG A 222 -23.72 -8.41 5.64
CA ARG A 222 -22.79 -9.32 6.33
C ARG A 222 -21.46 -9.37 5.60
N PHE A 223 -20.34 -9.20 6.31
CA PHE A 223 -19.00 -9.11 5.71
C PHE A 223 -18.05 -10.22 6.18
N TRP A 224 -17.15 -10.66 5.31
CA TRP A 224 -15.97 -11.48 5.67
C TRP A 224 -14.82 -11.23 4.69
N GLN A 225 -13.63 -11.79 4.97
CA GLN A 225 -12.43 -11.60 4.16
C GLN A 225 -11.62 -12.91 4.11
N GLY A 226 -10.89 -13.15 3.02
CA GLY A 226 -9.95 -14.27 2.94
C GLY A 226 -8.90 -14.22 4.07
N LYS A 227 -8.62 -15.36 4.70
CA LYS A 227 -7.59 -15.48 5.75
C LYS A 227 -6.19 -15.57 5.12
N GLY A 228 -5.17 -15.06 5.83
CA GLY A 228 -3.77 -15.25 5.45
C GLY A 228 -3.26 -14.37 4.30
N ALA A 229 -4.04 -13.38 3.87
CA ALA A 229 -3.60 -12.30 3.01
C ALA A 229 -3.19 -11.07 3.84
N ASP A 230 -2.13 -10.38 3.42
CA ASP A 230 -1.81 -9.06 3.96
C ASP A 230 -2.90 -8.06 3.61
N LYS A 231 -3.38 -7.32 4.61
CA LYS A 231 -4.38 -6.28 4.38
C LYS A 231 -3.70 -5.08 3.73
N ILE A 232 -4.29 -4.61 2.63
CA ILE A 232 -3.93 -3.41 1.90
C ILE A 232 -5.19 -2.56 1.68
N LEU A 233 -5.04 -1.32 1.23
CA LEU A 233 -6.17 -0.48 0.84
C LEU A 233 -6.80 -0.99 -0.47
N TYR A 234 -8.13 -0.89 -0.60
CA TYR A 234 -8.82 -1.25 -1.84
C TYR A 234 -8.54 -0.20 -2.92
N GLY A 235 -8.17 -0.62 -4.13
CA GLY A 235 -7.77 0.31 -5.21
C GLY A 235 -6.36 0.88 -5.10
N ILE A 236 -5.46 0.29 -4.30
CA ILE A 236 -4.09 0.80 -4.05
C ILE A 236 -3.30 1.16 -5.32
N ASP A 237 -3.52 0.46 -6.43
CA ASP A 237 -2.85 0.72 -7.71
C ASP A 237 -3.24 2.07 -8.35
N ASP A 238 -4.47 2.56 -8.11
CA ASP A 238 -4.93 3.86 -8.61
C ASP A 238 -4.12 5.02 -8.04
N ILE A 239 -3.60 4.89 -6.81
CA ILE A 239 -2.80 5.92 -6.14
C ILE A 239 -1.28 5.71 -6.31
N SER A 240 -0.86 4.77 -7.16
CA SER A 240 0.55 4.39 -7.35
C SER A 240 1.49 5.55 -7.74
N GLN A 241 0.96 6.57 -8.43
CA GLN A 241 1.67 7.80 -8.85
C GLN A 241 0.97 9.10 -8.36
N ALA A 242 -0.01 9.01 -7.46
CA ALA A 242 -0.85 10.14 -7.08
C ALA A 242 -0.22 10.98 -5.96
N SER A 243 -0.13 12.30 -6.17
CA SER A 243 0.28 13.28 -5.15
C SER A 243 -0.88 13.79 -4.30
N GLU A 244 -2.11 13.60 -4.75
CA GLU A 244 -3.34 13.79 -3.97
C GLU A 244 -4.15 12.49 -3.98
N ILE A 245 -4.62 12.04 -2.81
CA ILE A 245 -5.41 10.82 -2.66
C ILE A 245 -6.64 11.08 -1.79
N ILE A 246 -7.69 10.28 -1.98
CA ILE A 246 -8.87 10.27 -1.11
C ILE A 246 -8.98 8.90 -0.42
N ILE A 247 -9.16 8.90 0.90
CA ILE A 247 -9.38 7.70 1.72
C ILE A 247 -10.81 7.71 2.26
N VAL A 248 -11.60 6.70 1.92
CA VAL A 248 -12.97 6.46 2.43
C VAL A 248 -12.99 5.27 3.39
N GLU A 249 -14.11 5.08 4.09
CA GLU A 249 -14.32 3.86 4.88
C GLU A 249 -14.67 2.65 4.00
N GLY A 250 -15.76 2.73 3.23
CA GLY A 250 -16.33 1.60 2.48
C GLY A 250 -15.86 1.46 1.03
N GLU A 251 -15.90 0.24 0.50
CA GLU A 251 -15.62 -0.01 -0.92
C GLU A 251 -16.66 0.65 -1.84
N ILE A 252 -17.92 0.76 -1.39
CA ILE A 252 -19.01 1.39 -2.15
C ILE A 252 -18.78 2.90 -2.30
N ASP A 253 -18.15 3.53 -1.31
CA ASP A 253 -17.83 4.96 -1.32
C ASP A 253 -16.67 5.27 -2.27
N LYS A 254 -15.70 4.35 -2.40
CA LYS A 254 -14.63 4.45 -3.40
C LYS A 254 -15.18 4.35 -4.83
N LEU A 255 -16.17 3.48 -5.04
CA LEU A 255 -16.91 3.41 -6.31
C LEU A 255 -17.74 4.69 -6.54
N SER A 256 -18.37 5.23 -5.50
CA SER A 256 -19.20 6.45 -5.59
C SER A 256 -18.37 7.71 -5.91
N LEU A 257 -17.15 7.79 -5.37
CA LEU A 257 -16.21 8.85 -5.71
C LEU A 257 -15.63 8.71 -7.12
N GLU A 258 -15.52 7.50 -7.65
CA GLU A 258 -15.12 7.30 -9.04
C GLU A 258 -16.21 7.76 -10.03
N GLU A 259 -17.50 7.59 -9.70
CA GLU A 259 -18.61 8.20 -10.44
C GLU A 259 -18.61 9.75 -10.34
N ALA A 260 -18.10 10.31 -9.24
CA ALA A 260 -17.81 11.75 -9.12
C ALA A 260 -16.51 12.19 -9.84
N GLY A 261 -15.80 11.26 -10.50
CA GLY A 261 -14.61 11.52 -11.31
C GLY A 261 -13.26 11.29 -10.61
N PHE A 262 -13.24 10.86 -9.35
CA PHE A 262 -12.00 10.62 -8.60
C PHE A 262 -11.53 9.17 -8.69
N GLN A 263 -10.61 8.88 -9.62
CA GLN A 263 -9.94 7.58 -9.66
C GLN A 263 -8.90 7.42 -8.55
N ASN A 264 -8.30 8.51 -8.06
CA ASN A 264 -7.30 8.57 -6.99
C ASN A 264 -7.87 8.30 -5.56
N CYS A 265 -8.85 7.41 -5.46
CA CYS A 265 -9.55 7.06 -4.22
C CYS A 265 -9.33 5.60 -3.82
N VAL A 266 -9.19 5.35 -2.51
CA VAL A 266 -9.00 4.03 -1.89
C VAL A 266 -9.88 3.87 -0.64
N SER A 267 -10.28 2.64 -0.30
CA SER A 267 -11.01 2.33 0.96
C SER A 267 -10.18 1.51 1.94
N VAL A 268 -10.52 1.60 3.24
CA VAL A 268 -9.84 0.82 4.29
C VAL A 268 -10.36 -0.62 4.36
N PRO A 269 -9.49 -1.64 4.54
CA PRO A 269 -9.90 -3.05 4.46
C PRO A 269 -10.72 -3.56 5.65
N VAL A 270 -10.86 -2.78 6.72
CA VAL A 270 -11.42 -3.22 8.01
C VAL A 270 -12.63 -2.41 8.51
N GLY A 271 -13.03 -1.33 7.81
CA GLY A 271 -13.98 -0.35 8.33
C GLY A 271 -13.39 0.50 9.46
N ALA A 272 -14.24 1.26 10.15
CA ALA A 272 -13.86 2.10 11.27
C ALA A 272 -13.62 1.33 12.59
N PRO A 273 -12.76 1.84 13.49
CA PRO A 273 -12.78 1.47 14.89
C PRO A 273 -13.97 2.13 15.61
N GLU A 274 -14.48 1.50 16.68
CA GLU A 274 -15.56 2.06 17.52
C GLU A 274 -15.24 3.44 18.10
N LYS A 275 -13.96 3.70 18.40
CA LYS A 275 -13.47 4.96 18.98
C LYS A 275 -11.96 5.15 18.76
N VAL A 276 -11.51 6.38 18.90
CA VAL A 276 -10.08 6.75 18.93
C VAL A 276 -9.40 6.08 20.13
N SER A 277 -8.17 5.63 19.92
CA SER A 277 -7.32 5.09 20.99
C SER A 277 -6.87 6.21 21.93
N SER A 278 -7.24 6.12 23.21
CA SER A 278 -6.73 6.98 24.29
C SER A 278 -5.25 6.70 24.65
N LYS A 279 -4.53 5.94 23.83
CA LYS A 279 -3.10 5.64 23.95
C LYS A 279 -2.35 6.25 22.77
N ASP A 280 -1.11 6.64 23.06
CA ASP A 280 -0.10 7.01 22.06
C ASP A 280 -0.02 6.00 20.91
N LEU A 281 0.52 6.44 19.78
CA LEU A 281 0.72 5.55 18.65
C LEU A 281 1.65 4.39 19.03
N PRO A 282 1.22 3.13 18.86
CA PRO A 282 2.12 2.00 19.04
C PRO A 282 3.22 2.03 17.96
N PRO A 283 4.42 1.48 18.25
CA PRO A 283 5.44 1.25 17.23
C PRO A 283 4.88 0.50 16.01
N ILE A 284 5.42 0.76 14.82
CA ILE A 284 4.93 0.22 13.54
C ILE A 284 4.82 -1.31 13.58
N GLU A 285 5.70 -1.99 14.30
CA GLU A 285 5.72 -3.44 14.48
C GLU A 285 4.53 -3.96 15.29
N LYS A 286 3.98 -3.12 16.19
CA LYS A 286 2.88 -3.43 17.12
C LYS A 286 1.53 -2.86 16.71
N ASP A 287 1.49 -1.95 15.74
CA ASP A 287 0.27 -1.31 15.21
C ASP A 287 -0.57 -2.23 14.31
N THR A 288 -1.06 -3.33 14.89
CA THR A 288 -1.71 -4.43 14.17
C THR A 288 -3.05 -4.04 13.54
N ALA A 289 -3.85 -3.18 14.18
CA ALA A 289 -5.14 -2.72 13.67
C ALA A 289 -4.97 -1.91 12.37
N PHE A 290 -3.92 -1.09 12.28
CA PHE A 290 -3.63 -0.21 11.13
C PHE A 290 -2.46 -0.72 10.27
N ARG A 291 -2.09 -2.01 10.41
CA ARG A 291 -1.06 -2.70 9.61
C ARG A 291 -1.16 -2.41 8.10
N TYR A 292 -2.39 -2.26 7.60
CA TYR A 292 -2.65 -1.96 6.19
C TYR A 292 -2.05 -0.63 5.70
N LEU A 293 -1.91 0.39 6.56
CA LEU A 293 -1.21 1.64 6.21
C LEU A 293 0.28 1.39 6.02
N TRP A 294 0.88 0.60 6.90
CA TRP A 294 2.30 0.26 6.84
C TRP A 294 2.62 -0.67 5.67
N ASN A 295 1.70 -1.57 5.32
CA ASN A 295 1.77 -2.38 4.10
C ASN A 295 1.68 -1.52 2.82
N CYS A 296 0.85 -0.46 2.85
CA CYS A 296 0.68 0.49 1.74
C CYS A 296 1.68 1.67 1.74
N LYS A 297 2.72 1.66 2.59
CA LYS A 297 3.59 2.83 2.82
C LYS A 297 4.29 3.34 1.55
N GLU A 298 4.70 2.46 0.63
CA GLU A 298 5.34 2.88 -0.65
C GLU A 298 4.42 3.64 -1.63
N TYR A 299 3.13 3.73 -1.31
CA TYR A 299 2.12 4.51 -2.01
C TYR A 299 1.78 5.76 -1.18
N LEU A 300 1.44 5.55 0.10
CA LEU A 300 1.01 6.62 1.02
C LEU A 300 2.11 7.67 1.28
N ASP A 301 3.39 7.33 1.21
CA ASP A 301 4.49 8.30 1.34
C ASP A 301 4.54 9.34 0.21
N LYS A 302 3.92 9.07 -0.96
CA LYS A 302 3.92 9.97 -2.13
C LYS A 302 2.84 11.05 -2.06
N ALA A 303 1.78 10.83 -1.28
CA ALA A 303 0.63 11.71 -1.22
C ALA A 303 0.94 12.97 -0.39
N VAL A 304 1.03 14.13 -1.05
CA VAL A 304 1.22 15.43 -0.39
C VAL A 304 -0.10 15.89 0.24
N ARG A 305 -1.24 15.65 -0.41
CA ARG A 305 -2.60 15.90 0.10
C ARG A 305 -3.36 14.59 0.26
N ILE A 306 -3.93 14.38 1.44
CA ILE A 306 -4.71 13.18 1.80
C ILE A 306 -6.09 13.64 2.26
N ILE A 307 -7.11 13.47 1.41
CA ILE A 307 -8.49 13.80 1.74
C ILE A 307 -9.13 12.62 2.47
N LEU A 308 -9.67 12.85 3.65
CA LEU A 308 -10.39 11.88 4.45
C LEU A 308 -11.89 12.09 4.25
N ALA A 309 -12.52 11.10 3.59
CA ALA A 309 -13.93 11.05 3.23
C ALA A 309 -14.60 9.84 3.92
N THR A 310 -14.36 9.74 5.23
CA THR A 310 -14.92 8.76 6.16
C THR A 310 -16.35 9.09 6.57
N ASP A 311 -17.06 8.11 7.11
CA ASP A 311 -18.47 8.23 7.47
C ASP A 311 -18.75 9.32 8.55
N ASN A 312 -19.97 9.88 8.50
CA ASN A 312 -20.46 10.96 9.35
C ASN A 312 -21.07 10.46 10.68
N ASP A 313 -20.47 9.42 11.26
CA ASP A 313 -20.89 8.82 12.53
C ASP A 313 -19.68 8.66 13.48
N PRO A 314 -19.86 8.32 14.77
CA PRO A 314 -18.75 8.28 15.73
C PRO A 314 -17.61 7.32 15.34
N PRO A 315 -17.88 6.11 14.78
CA PRO A 315 -16.84 5.28 14.18
C PRO A 315 -16.12 5.97 13.01
N GLY A 316 -16.84 6.53 12.03
CA GLY A 316 -16.22 7.19 10.88
C GLY A 316 -15.33 8.38 11.27
N GLN A 317 -15.74 9.18 12.27
CA GLN A 317 -14.89 10.24 12.83
C GLN A 317 -13.68 9.68 13.60
N ALA A 318 -13.83 8.56 14.29
CA ALA A 318 -12.72 7.87 14.95
C ALA A 318 -11.71 7.30 13.94
N LEU A 319 -12.17 6.76 12.81
CA LEU A 319 -11.33 6.35 11.70
C LEU A 319 -10.55 7.55 11.14
N ALA A 320 -11.22 8.69 10.93
CA ALA A 320 -10.60 9.90 10.40
C ALA A 320 -9.43 10.38 11.28
N GLU A 321 -9.62 10.43 12.60
CA GLU A 321 -8.58 10.81 13.56
C GLU A 321 -7.45 9.78 13.65
N GLU A 322 -7.78 8.47 13.69
CA GLU A 322 -6.79 7.39 13.70
C GLU A 322 -5.95 7.33 12.40
N LEU A 323 -6.51 7.74 11.26
CA LEU A 323 -5.79 7.93 10.00
C LEU A 323 -4.91 9.19 10.07
N ALA A 324 -5.48 10.34 10.43
CA ALA A 324 -4.77 11.63 10.45
C ALA A 324 -3.53 11.60 11.35
N ARG A 325 -3.63 11.00 12.55
CA ARG A 325 -2.49 10.88 13.47
C ARG A 325 -1.35 9.99 12.95
N ARG A 326 -1.63 9.05 12.04
CA ARG A 326 -0.62 8.14 11.44
C ARG A 326 -0.03 8.64 10.14
N LEU A 327 -0.82 9.32 9.33
CA LEU A 327 -0.44 9.76 7.99
C LEU A 327 0.26 11.13 7.98
N GLY A 328 0.22 11.86 9.10
CA GLY A 328 0.66 13.24 9.19
C GLY A 328 -0.55 14.16 9.02
N ARG A 329 -0.97 14.78 10.12
CA ARG A 329 -2.20 15.60 10.18
C ARG A 329 -2.10 16.81 9.26
N GLU A 330 -0.90 17.37 9.12
CA GLU A 330 -0.55 18.47 8.23
C GLU A 330 -0.73 18.15 6.73
N ARG A 331 -0.77 16.86 6.36
CA ARG A 331 -1.09 16.38 5.00
C ARG A 331 -2.58 16.08 4.82
N CYS A 332 -3.34 16.00 5.92
CA CYS A 332 -4.71 15.54 5.94
C CYS A 332 -5.72 16.68 5.76
N TRP A 333 -6.79 16.37 5.06
CA TRP A 333 -7.96 17.23 4.81
C TRP A 333 -9.22 16.40 5.09
N ARG A 334 -10.36 17.02 5.39
CA ARG A 334 -11.63 16.32 5.71
C ARG A 334 -12.76 16.81 4.82
N VAL A 335 -13.53 15.89 4.25
CA VAL A 335 -14.82 16.20 3.62
C VAL A 335 -15.86 16.45 4.72
N LEU A 336 -16.56 17.58 4.65
CA LEU A 336 -17.72 17.83 5.50
C LEU A 336 -18.98 17.44 4.74
N TRP A 337 -19.66 16.38 5.20
CA TRP A 337 -20.89 15.91 4.55
C TRP A 337 -22.06 16.87 4.79
N PRO A 338 -22.79 17.28 3.73
CA PRO A 338 -23.77 18.35 3.82
C PRO A 338 -24.99 17.94 4.65
N LYS A 339 -25.73 18.95 5.12
CA LYS A 339 -27.02 18.75 5.77
C LYS A 339 -28.01 18.09 4.80
N LYS A 340 -28.75 17.12 5.32
CA LYS A 340 -29.87 16.42 4.67
C LYS A 340 -31.19 17.06 5.08
N ASP A 341 -31.27 17.50 6.33
CA ASP A 341 -32.36 18.28 6.91
C ASP A 341 -31.80 19.17 8.05
N GLU A 342 -32.65 19.74 8.90
CA GLU A 342 -32.19 20.60 10.01
C GLU A 342 -31.40 19.85 11.08
N PHE A 343 -31.72 18.56 11.29
CA PHE A 343 -31.26 17.69 12.37
C PHE A 343 -30.20 16.67 11.93
N SER A 344 -30.17 16.30 10.65
CA SER A 344 -29.25 15.30 10.09
C SER A 344 -28.42 15.81 8.91
N SER A 345 -27.22 15.26 8.78
CA SER A 345 -26.39 15.32 7.57
C SER A 345 -26.40 13.97 6.87
N PHE A 346 -26.01 13.95 5.59
CA PHE A 346 -25.74 12.69 4.89
C PHE A 346 -24.59 11.94 5.57
N LYS A 347 -24.67 10.61 5.53
CA LYS A 347 -23.73 9.71 6.22
C LYS A 347 -22.41 9.53 5.47
N ASP A 348 -22.48 9.29 4.17
CA ASP A 348 -21.36 8.75 3.38
C ASP A 348 -21.39 9.25 1.93
N ALA A 349 -20.37 8.86 1.14
CA ALA A 349 -20.24 9.31 -0.24
C ALA A 349 -21.37 8.75 -1.12
N ASN A 350 -21.84 7.54 -0.84
CA ASN A 350 -22.92 6.94 -1.62
C ASN A 350 -24.28 7.59 -1.37
N GLU A 351 -24.59 8.00 -0.13
CA GLU A 351 -25.79 8.81 0.15
C GLU A 351 -25.76 10.13 -0.62
N VAL A 352 -24.64 10.87 -0.58
CA VAL A 352 -24.52 12.15 -1.32
C VAL A 352 -24.63 11.94 -2.82
N LEU A 353 -24.00 10.89 -3.38
CA LEU A 353 -24.17 10.54 -4.80
C LEU A 353 -25.64 10.28 -5.15
N LYS A 354 -26.34 9.45 -4.35
CA LYS A 354 -27.75 9.07 -4.58
C LYS A 354 -28.73 10.24 -4.48
N TYR A 355 -28.51 11.17 -3.54
CA TYR A 355 -29.49 12.23 -3.24
C TYR A 355 -29.13 13.61 -3.80
N MET A 356 -27.87 13.87 -4.15
CA MET A 356 -27.40 15.16 -4.66
C MET A 356 -26.64 15.06 -6.00
N GLY A 357 -26.25 13.86 -6.43
CA GLY A 357 -25.58 13.61 -7.71
C GLY A 357 -24.06 13.84 -7.70
N ALA A 358 -23.41 13.36 -8.77
CA ALA A 358 -21.96 13.35 -8.94
C ALA A 358 -21.32 14.75 -8.81
N ASP A 359 -21.92 15.78 -9.42
CA ASP A 359 -21.41 17.16 -9.34
C ASP A 359 -21.43 17.77 -7.93
N ALA A 360 -22.37 17.35 -7.08
CA ALA A 360 -22.43 17.78 -5.69
C ALA A 360 -21.36 17.08 -4.86
N LEU A 361 -21.27 15.74 -4.98
CA LEU A 361 -20.22 14.94 -4.35
C LEU A 361 -18.81 15.43 -4.74
N LYS A 362 -18.60 15.75 -6.02
CA LYS A 362 -17.35 16.31 -6.53
C LYS A 362 -16.97 17.61 -5.82
N LYS A 363 -17.89 18.58 -5.76
CA LYS A 363 -17.64 19.89 -5.12
C LYS A 363 -17.32 19.75 -3.63
N LEU A 364 -17.90 18.79 -2.93
CA LEU A 364 -17.64 18.57 -1.50
C LEU A 364 -16.23 18.02 -1.23
N VAL A 365 -15.70 17.21 -2.15
CA VAL A 365 -14.32 16.68 -2.09
C VAL A 365 -13.31 17.75 -2.51
N GLU A 366 -13.59 18.51 -3.57
CA GLU A 366 -12.75 19.64 -4.00
C GLU A 366 -12.61 20.70 -2.88
N ASN A 367 -13.72 21.01 -2.20
CA ASN A 367 -13.79 21.94 -1.06
C ASN A 367 -13.57 21.27 0.32
N ALA A 368 -12.89 20.11 0.38
CA ALA A 368 -12.48 19.53 1.66
C ALA A 368 -11.62 20.54 2.47
N GLU A 369 -11.79 20.58 3.79
CA GLU A 369 -11.14 21.52 4.71
C GLU A 369 -9.85 20.93 5.31
N PRO A 370 -8.87 21.73 5.79
CA PRO A 370 -7.69 21.21 6.48
C PRO A 370 -8.09 20.39 7.71
N TYR A 371 -7.44 19.24 7.94
CA TYR A 371 -7.76 18.44 9.12
C TYR A 371 -7.26 19.16 10.38
N ALA A 372 -8.20 19.68 11.17
CA ALA A 372 -7.89 20.53 12.32
C ALA A 372 -6.90 19.87 13.28
N ASN A 373 -5.90 20.64 13.70
CA ASN A 373 -5.05 20.28 14.82
C ASN A 373 -5.94 20.11 16.06
N ALA A 374 -5.75 18.99 16.79
CA ALA A 374 -6.27 18.89 18.14
C ALA A 374 -5.53 19.92 19.01
N ASN A 375 -6.28 20.84 19.60
CA ASN A 375 -5.79 21.84 20.56
C ASN A 375 -5.59 21.21 21.94
#